data_AF-A0A351U239-F1
#
_entry.id   AF-A0A351U239-F1
#
_cell.length_a   1.000
_cell.length_b   1.000
_cell.length_c   1.000
_cell.angle_alpha   90.00
_cell.angle_beta   90.00
_cell.angle_gamma   90.00
#
_symmetry.space_group_name_H-M   'P 1'
#
loop_
_entity.id
_entity.type
_entity.pdbx_description
1 polymer ?
#
loop_
_entity_poly.entity_id
_entity_poly.type
_entity_poly.pdbx_seq_one_letter_code
_entity_poly.pdbx_strand_id
1 'polypeptide(L)'
;MIEETITSIEGRVREAASIKDDERTELLKLLATLKSEVMELSKTHAEQAESITGFAQVSAHEATRQIKNPQLMKLSAKGLSSSVEGFETSHPALVAIANKISQILANMGI
;
A
#
# COMPACT_ATOMS: atom_id res chain seq x y z
N MET A 1 -3.31 2.28 -15.89
CA MET A 1 -4.10 2.39 -14.64
C MET A 1 -3.33 1.91 -13.40
N ILE A 2 -3.08 0.60 -13.21
CA ILE A 2 -2.35 0.10 -12.00
C ILE A 2 -1.03 0.85 -11.77
N GLU A 3 -0.19 0.91 -12.80
CA GLU A 3 1.12 1.57 -12.72
C GLU A 3 1.02 3.06 -12.35
N GLU A 4 0.10 3.77 -13.02
CA GLU A 4 -0.13 5.20 -12.82
C GLU A 4 -0.64 5.48 -11.41
N THR A 5 -1.52 4.63 -10.89
CA THR A 5 -2.06 4.74 -9.53
C THR A 5 -0.95 4.62 -8.50
N ILE A 6 -0.05 3.63 -8.62
CA ILE A 6 1.04 3.47 -7.66
C ILE A 6 2.03 4.63 -7.76
N THR A 7 2.32 5.10 -8.97
CA THR A 7 3.18 6.28 -9.19
C THR A 7 2.57 7.54 -8.54
N SER A 8 1.25 7.72 -8.63
CA SER A 8 0.52 8.80 -7.96
C SER A 8 0.58 8.67 -6.43
N ILE A 9 0.44 7.46 -5.89
CA ILE A 9 0.61 7.19 -4.46
C ILE A 9 2.00 7.62 -3.97
N GLU A 10 3.06 7.22 -4.69
CA GLU A 10 4.42 7.62 -4.34
C GLU A 10 4.60 9.14 -4.34
N GLY A 11 4.05 9.84 -5.35
CA GLY A 11 4.09 11.32 -5.39
C GLY A 11 3.47 11.95 -4.15
N ARG A 12 2.28 11.48 -3.75
CA ARG A 12 1.60 11.95 -2.54
C ARG A 12 2.40 11.66 -1.27
N VAL A 13 3.00 10.48 -1.17
CA VAL A 13 3.85 10.11 -0.02
C VAL A 13 5.12 10.96 0.02
N ARG A 14 5.72 11.33 -1.13
CA ARG A 14 6.89 12.24 -1.17
C ARG A 14 6.56 13.63 -0.63
N GLU A 15 5.38 14.15 -0.94
CA GLU A 15 4.99 15.53 -0.60
C GLU A 15 4.34 15.66 0.80
N ALA A 16 3.92 14.55 1.41
CA ALA A 16 3.18 14.59 2.67
C ALA A 16 4.06 15.00 3.87
N ALA A 17 3.92 16.24 4.34
CA ALA A 17 4.62 16.72 5.53
C ALA A 17 4.22 16.01 6.84
N SER A 18 3.09 15.28 6.85
CA SER A 18 2.57 14.55 8.03
C SER A 18 3.23 13.18 8.28
N ILE A 19 4.18 12.79 7.44
CA ILE A 19 4.94 11.53 7.54
C ILE A 19 6.39 11.85 7.90
N LYS A 20 6.98 11.08 8.82
CA LYS A 20 8.40 11.22 9.20
C LYS A 20 9.31 10.74 8.07
N ASP A 21 10.54 11.26 8.00
CA ASP A 21 11.43 11.00 6.86
C ASP A 21 11.89 9.53 6.75
N ASP A 22 12.08 8.85 7.88
CA ASP A 22 12.39 7.43 7.95
C ASP A 22 11.23 6.57 7.42
N GLU A 23 10.01 6.82 7.95
CA GLU A 23 8.77 6.17 7.52
C GLU A 23 8.47 6.44 6.05
N ARG A 24 8.69 7.68 5.56
CA ARG A 24 8.53 8.07 4.16
C ARG A 24 9.46 7.28 3.26
N THR A 25 10.74 7.22 3.61
CA THR A 25 11.77 6.52 2.84
C THR A 25 11.45 5.03 2.75
N GLU A 26 11.08 4.42 3.88
CA GLU A 26 10.68 3.02 3.91
C GLU A 26 9.42 2.78 3.07
N LEU A 27 8.37 3.57 3.25
CA LEU A 27 7.11 3.42 2.52
C LEU A 27 7.31 3.57 1.01
N LEU A 28 8.13 4.52 0.54
CA LEU A 28 8.44 4.68 -0.88
C LEU A 28 9.16 3.45 -1.45
N LYS A 29 10.11 2.88 -0.69
CA LYS A 29 10.78 1.64 -1.11
C LYS A 29 9.77 0.50 -1.25
N LEU A 30 8.84 0.37 -0.31
CA LEU A 30 7.85 -0.71 -0.34
C LEU A 30 6.83 -0.53 -1.47
N LEU A 31 6.41 0.71 -1.74
CA LEU A 31 5.51 1.04 -2.85
C LEU A 31 6.15 0.72 -4.21
N ALA A 32 7.44 1.00 -4.38
CA ALA A 32 8.16 0.65 -5.59
C ALA A 32 8.21 -0.89 -5.80
N THR A 33 8.40 -1.66 -4.73
CA THR A 33 8.33 -3.14 -4.81
C THR A 33 6.91 -3.62 -5.08
N LEU A 34 5.90 -3.05 -4.40
CA LEU A 34 4.49 -3.36 -4.64
C LEU A 34 4.12 -3.12 -6.10
N LYS A 35 4.62 -2.04 -6.72
CA LYS A 35 4.42 -1.75 -8.14
C LYS A 35 4.85 -2.90 -9.04
N SER A 36 6.07 -3.40 -8.85
CA SER A 36 6.60 -4.52 -9.64
C SER A 36 5.78 -5.80 -9.45
N GLU A 37 5.47 -6.15 -8.20
CA GLU A 37 4.73 -7.38 -7.88
C GLU A 37 3.29 -7.35 -8.43
N VAL A 38 2.60 -6.22 -8.28
CA VAL A 38 1.21 -6.07 -8.75
C VAL A 38 1.15 -5.99 -10.29
N MET A 39 2.16 -5.40 -10.94
CA MET A 39 2.27 -5.46 -12.40
C MET A 39 2.44 -6.89 -12.90
N GLU A 40 3.25 -7.71 -12.24
CA GLU A 40 3.40 -9.11 -12.62
C GLU A 40 2.11 -9.89 -12.38
N LEU A 41 1.49 -9.71 -11.20
CA LEU A 41 0.22 -10.33 -10.86
C LEU A 41 -0.87 -9.98 -11.89
N SER A 42 -0.93 -8.73 -12.36
CA SER A 42 -1.96 -8.28 -13.30
C SER A 42 -2.01 -9.06 -14.62
N LYS A 43 -0.92 -9.74 -15.01
CA LYS A 43 -0.87 -10.58 -16.21
C LYS A 43 -1.74 -11.84 -16.09
N THR A 44 -2.03 -12.28 -14.87
CA THR A 44 -2.76 -13.53 -14.59
C THR A 44 -3.98 -13.33 -13.69
N HIS A 45 -3.98 -12.29 -12.84
CA HIS A 45 -5.00 -12.00 -11.83
C HIS A 45 -5.29 -10.49 -11.81
N ALA A 46 -5.82 -9.96 -12.92
CA ALA A 46 -6.03 -8.53 -13.11
C ALA A 46 -6.94 -7.90 -12.05
N GLU A 47 -8.07 -8.51 -11.71
CA GLU A 47 -9.02 -7.98 -10.72
C GLU A 47 -8.43 -7.91 -9.30
N GLN A 48 -7.62 -8.90 -8.92
CA GLN A 48 -6.92 -8.91 -7.64
C GLN A 48 -5.83 -7.86 -7.61
N ALA A 49 -5.08 -7.71 -8.72
CA ALA A 49 -4.08 -6.65 -8.86
C ALA A 49 -4.70 -5.25 -8.74
N GLU A 50 -5.89 -5.03 -9.33
CA GLU A 50 -6.66 -3.80 -9.17
C GLU A 50 -7.11 -3.59 -7.72
N SER A 51 -7.61 -4.63 -7.06
CA SER A 51 -8.05 -4.57 -5.66
C SER A 51 -6.91 -4.18 -4.72
N ILE A 52 -5.74 -4.82 -4.86
CA ILE A 52 -4.54 -4.50 -4.08
C ILE A 52 -4.11 -3.05 -4.31
N THR A 53 -4.10 -2.60 -5.57
CA THR A 53 -3.75 -1.23 -5.91
C THR A 53 -4.73 -0.22 -5.30
N GLY A 54 -6.04 -0.52 -5.34
CA GLY A 54 -7.08 0.31 -4.75
C GLY A 54 -6.92 0.45 -3.23
N PHE A 55 -6.68 -0.66 -2.53
CA PHE A 55 -6.43 -0.60 -1.09
C PHE A 55 -5.12 0.11 -0.73
N ALA A 56 -4.06 -0.06 -1.53
CA ALA A 56 -2.83 0.70 -1.36
C ALA A 56 -3.08 2.22 -1.50
N GLN A 57 -3.92 2.62 -2.47
CA GLN A 57 -4.30 4.01 -2.69
C GLN A 57 -5.07 4.60 -1.51
N VAL A 58 -6.07 3.88 -1.01
CA VAL A 58 -6.86 4.30 0.15
C VAL A 58 -5.98 4.40 1.39
N SER A 59 -5.11 3.41 1.63
CA SER A 59 -4.25 3.39 2.81
C SER A 59 -3.22 4.53 2.79
N ALA A 60 -2.62 4.81 1.63
CA ALA A 60 -1.75 5.96 1.47
C ALA A 60 -2.51 7.28 1.57
N HIS A 61 -3.77 7.34 1.11
CA HIS A 61 -4.60 8.52 1.30
C HIS A 61 -4.77 8.83 2.79
N GLU A 62 -5.15 7.85 3.61
CA GLU A 62 -5.34 8.07 5.04
C GLU A 62 -4.05 8.44 5.77
N ALA A 63 -2.92 7.82 5.42
CA ALA A 63 -1.63 8.12 6.04
C ALA A 63 -1.07 9.51 5.71
N THR A 64 -1.41 10.05 4.53
CA THR A 64 -0.96 11.37 4.06
C THR A 64 -1.87 12.52 4.53
N ARG A 65 -2.96 12.23 5.25
CA ARG A 65 -3.85 13.28 5.78
C ARG A 65 -3.11 14.18 6.77
N GLN A 66 -3.49 15.46 6.77
CA GLN A 66 -3.05 16.42 7.78
C GLN A 66 -3.60 16.08 9.16
N ILE A 67 -4.91 15.75 9.22
CA ILE A 67 -5.57 15.24 10.42
C ILE A 67 -5.87 13.77 10.18
N LYS A 68 -5.10 12.91 10.85
CA LYS A 68 -5.21 11.45 10.74
C LYS A 68 -6.46 10.96 11.45
N ASN A 69 -7.13 9.97 10.87
CA ASN A 69 -8.20 9.22 11.51
C ASN A 69 -7.70 7.79 11.79
N PRO A 70 -7.41 7.44 13.06
CA PRO A 70 -6.87 6.12 13.42
C PRO A 70 -7.75 4.95 12.96
N GLN A 71 -9.08 5.10 12.98
CA GLN A 71 -10.01 4.04 12.56
C GLN A 71 -9.92 3.80 11.05
N LEU A 72 -9.87 4.86 10.24
CA LEU A 72 -9.74 4.74 8.79
C LEU A 72 -8.37 4.21 8.38
N MET A 73 -7.31 4.57 9.10
CA MET A 73 -5.97 3.99 8.88
C MET A 73 -5.96 2.49 9.17
N LYS A 74 -6.58 2.05 10.27
CA LYS A 74 -6.70 0.62 10.61
C LYS A 74 -7.52 -0.15 9.58
N LEU A 75 -8.65 0.41 9.13
CA LEU A 75 -9.52 -0.22 8.13
C LEU A 75 -8.83 -0.35 6.78
N SER A 76 -8.18 0.72 6.32
CA SER A 76 -7.46 0.71 5.04
C SER A 76 -6.27 -0.26 5.05
N ALA A 77 -5.46 -0.26 6.12
CA ALA A 77 -4.38 -1.22 6.32
C ALA A 77 -4.89 -2.68 6.35
N LYS A 78 -6.02 -2.94 7.02
CA LYS A 78 -6.64 -4.28 7.02
C LYS A 78 -7.14 -4.66 5.63
N GLY A 79 -7.76 -3.73 4.90
CA GLY A 79 -8.18 -3.95 3.52
C GLY A 79 -7.03 -4.36 2.60
N LEU A 80 -5.89 -3.67 2.70
CA LEU A 80 -4.68 -4.03 1.93
C LEU A 80 -4.16 -5.43 2.30
N SER A 81 -4.11 -5.75 3.59
CA SER A 81 -3.68 -7.09 4.05
C SER A 81 -4.64 -8.19 3.57
N SER A 82 -5.95 -7.95 3.61
CA SER A 82 -6.94 -8.91 3.15
C SER A 82 -7.00 -9.04 1.62
N SER A 83 -6.58 -8.03 0.86
CA SER A 83 -6.53 -8.10 -0.60
C SER A 83 -5.48 -9.07 -1.15
N VAL A 84 -4.52 -9.47 -0.32
CA VAL A 84 -3.46 -10.43 -0.68
C VAL A 84 -3.65 -11.81 -0.04
N GLU A 85 -4.71 -12.01 0.75
CA GLU A 85 -5.04 -13.32 1.31
C GLU A 85 -5.31 -14.34 0.18
N GLY A 86 -4.72 -15.54 0.28
CA GLY A 86 -4.81 -16.59 -0.74
C GLY A 86 -3.65 -16.60 -1.75
N PHE A 87 -2.74 -15.62 -1.69
CA PHE A 87 -1.53 -15.59 -2.52
C PHE A 87 -0.27 -16.07 -1.79
N GLU A 88 -0.38 -16.62 -0.57
CA GLU A 88 0.77 -16.98 0.28
C GLU A 88 1.69 -18.01 -0.38
N THR A 89 1.13 -18.91 -1.19
CA THR A 89 1.91 -19.95 -1.89
C THR A 89 2.36 -19.49 -3.27
N SER A 90 1.51 -18.76 -4.01
CA SER A 90 1.79 -18.40 -5.41
C SER A 90 2.58 -17.10 -5.56
N HIS A 91 2.38 -16.13 -4.67
CA HIS A 91 3.05 -14.82 -4.69
C HIS A 91 3.47 -14.39 -3.27
N PRO A 92 4.36 -15.14 -2.60
CA PRO A 92 4.75 -14.85 -1.21
C PRO A 92 5.40 -13.48 -1.03
N ALA A 93 6.12 -12.97 -2.04
CA ALA A 93 6.74 -11.65 -2.02
C ALA A 93 5.69 -10.53 -2.00
N LEU A 94 4.65 -10.64 -2.83
CA LEU A 94 3.50 -9.75 -2.83
C LEU A 94 2.79 -9.71 -1.47
N VAL A 95 2.55 -10.87 -0.86
CA VAL A 95 1.92 -10.95 0.47
C VAL A 95 2.79 -10.27 1.52
N ALA A 96 4.09 -10.54 1.51
CA ALA A 96 5.04 -9.94 2.46
C ALA A 96 5.08 -8.41 2.32
N ILE A 97 5.13 -7.89 1.09
CA ILE A 97 5.22 -6.44 0.87
C ILE A 97 3.93 -5.72 1.25
N ALA A 98 2.77 -6.25 0.88
CA ALA A 98 1.48 -5.67 1.24
C ALA A 98 1.27 -5.65 2.76
N ASN A 99 1.58 -6.75 3.44
CA ASN A 99 1.48 -6.81 4.90
C ASN A 99 2.46 -5.85 5.60
N LYS A 100 3.69 -5.70 5.08
CA LYS A 100 4.65 -4.74 5.63
C LYS A 100 4.17 -3.30 5.47
N ILE A 101 3.60 -2.96 4.31
CA ILE A 101 2.95 -1.66 4.09
C ILE A 101 1.80 -1.48 5.09
N SER A 102 0.89 -2.44 5.20
CA SER A 102 -0.22 -2.39 6.16
C SER A 102 0.25 -2.16 7.60
N GLN A 103 1.34 -2.80 8.02
CA GLN A 103 1.89 -2.64 9.37
C GLN A 103 2.43 -1.23 9.62
N ILE A 104 3.20 -0.68 8.68
CA ILE A 104 3.71 0.70 8.79
C ILE A 104 2.54 1.68 8.86
N LEU A 105 1.55 1.53 7.99
CA LEU A 105 0.39 2.41 7.95
C LEU A 105 -0.47 2.28 9.22
N ALA A 106 -0.62 1.08 9.77
CA ALA A 106 -1.32 0.89 11.04
C ALA A 106 -0.59 1.58 12.22
N ASN A 107 0.75 1.53 12.24
CA ASN A 107 1.57 2.13 13.28
C ASN A 107 1.57 3.67 13.22
N MET A 108 1.42 4.27 12.03
CA MET A 108 1.32 5.72 11.86
C MET A 108 0.03 6.34 12.43
N GLY A 109 -0.98 5.52 12.71
CA GLY A 109 -2.27 5.92 13.27
C GLY A 109 -2.35 5.79 14.79
N ILE A 110 -1.27 5.34 15.45
CA ILE A 110 -1.12 5.22 16.90
C ILE A 110 -0.54 6.52 17.48
#